data_AF-A0A7J6IAT4-F1
#
_entry.id   AF-A0A7J6IAT4-F1
#
_cell.length_a   1.000
_cell.length_b   1.000
_cell.length_c   1.000
_cell.angle_alpha   90.00
_cell.angle_beta   90.00
_cell.angle_gamma   90.00
#
_symmetry.space_group_name_H-M   'P 1'
#
loop_
_entity.id
_entity.type
_entity.pdbx_description
1 polymer ?
#
loop_
_entity_poly.entity_id
_entity_poly.type
_entity_poly.pdbx_seq_one_letter_code
_entity_poly.pdbx_strand_id
1 'polypeptide(L)'
;MRIAILNDSTLTDFIQDTESFDNGVTKCFEALDIDGDGVLSRQELRDGFGKALPIGTVGKEMVDNLFDTVIGRFDVEGKGSIGRDEFKSLSKEMLMAMARGIGGTPILLAIHQDSLLLIAVDHEKR
;
A
#
# COMPACT_ATOMS: atom_id res chain seq x y z
N MET A 1 15.52 -1.87 -6.27
CA MET A 1 14.56 -2.98 -6.46
C MET A 1 15.19 -4.27 -5.96
N ARG A 2 14.42 -5.12 -5.26
CA ARG A 2 14.83 -6.43 -4.75
C ARG A 2 13.83 -7.46 -5.24
N ILE A 3 14.33 -8.59 -5.73
CA ILE A 3 13.47 -9.72 -6.12
C ILE A 3 13.08 -10.48 -4.86
N ALA A 4 11.79 -10.74 -4.70
CA ALA A 4 11.22 -11.48 -3.59
C ALA A 4 10.13 -12.44 -4.08
N ILE A 5 9.94 -13.52 -3.33
CA ILE A 5 8.80 -14.42 -3.47
C ILE A 5 7.71 -13.89 -2.55
N LEU A 6 6.49 -13.78 -3.07
CA LEU A 6 5.33 -13.36 -2.31
C LEU A 6 4.27 -14.45 -2.33
N ASN A 7 3.81 -14.85 -1.15
CA ASN A 7 2.72 -15.81 -0.95
C ASN A 7 1.49 -15.12 -0.35
N ASP A 8 0.34 -15.82 -0.36
CA ASP A 8 -0.84 -15.36 0.37
C ASP A 8 -0.63 -15.41 1.88
N SER A 9 0.09 -16.42 2.39
CA SER A 9 0.49 -16.53 3.80
C SER A 9 1.33 -15.33 4.24
N THR A 10 2.39 -14.98 3.48
CA THR A 10 3.26 -13.84 3.76
C THR A 10 2.47 -12.54 3.97
N LEU A 11 1.49 -12.29 3.09
CA LEU A 11 0.63 -11.11 3.19
C LEU A 11 -0.36 -11.21 4.33
N THR A 12 -0.99 -12.36 4.52
CA THR A 12 -2.00 -12.53 5.58
C THR A 12 -1.39 -12.51 6.97
N ASP A 13 -0.23 -13.13 7.18
CA ASP A 13 0.55 -13.06 8.42
C ASP A 13 0.96 -11.61 8.72
N PHE A 14 1.48 -10.88 7.72
CA PHE A 14 1.81 -9.47 7.88
C PHE A 14 0.58 -8.61 8.23
N ILE A 15 -0.58 -8.85 7.62
CA ILE A 15 -1.82 -8.13 7.93
C ILE A 15 -2.37 -8.49 9.33
N GLN A 16 -2.16 -9.72 9.80
CA GLN A 16 -2.53 -10.15 11.15
C GLN A 16 -1.62 -9.49 12.20
N ASP A 17 -0.33 -9.32 11.89
CA ASP A 17 0.62 -8.56 12.71
C ASP A 17 0.32 -7.06 12.63
N THR A 18 -0.65 -6.63 13.45
CA THR A 18 -1.14 -5.25 13.43
C THR A 18 -0.04 -4.25 13.78
N GLU A 19 0.97 -4.62 14.55
CA GLU A 19 2.09 -3.74 14.92
C GLU A 19 3.01 -3.47 13.72
N SER A 20 3.46 -4.53 13.05
CA SER A 20 4.32 -4.45 11.87
C SER A 20 3.58 -3.81 10.69
N PHE A 21 2.30 -4.17 10.53
CA PHE A 21 1.43 -3.56 9.54
C PHE A 21 1.23 -2.07 9.78
N ASP A 22 0.86 -1.67 11.00
CA ASP A 22 0.63 -0.26 11.33
C ASP A 22 1.90 0.56 11.17
N ASN A 23 3.05 0.05 11.61
CA ASN A 23 4.34 0.72 11.45
C ASN A 23 4.73 0.85 9.96
N GLY A 24 4.53 -0.21 9.16
CA GLY A 24 4.77 -0.16 7.71
C GLY A 24 3.86 0.82 6.99
N VAL A 25 2.56 0.78 7.27
CA VAL A 25 1.56 1.73 6.73
C VAL A 25 1.90 3.15 7.13
N THR A 26 2.27 3.37 8.39
CA THR A 26 2.64 4.70 8.90
C THR A 26 3.85 5.25 8.17
N LYS A 27 4.91 4.46 8.01
CA LYS A 27 6.09 4.88 7.24
C LYS A 27 5.77 5.20 5.78
N CYS A 28 4.92 4.38 5.16
CA CYS A 28 4.48 4.66 3.79
C CYS A 28 3.63 5.93 3.74
N PHE A 29 2.73 6.15 4.71
CA PHE A 29 1.93 7.36 4.81
C PHE A 29 2.81 8.60 4.97
N GLU A 30 3.75 8.60 5.92
CA GLU A 30 4.71 9.69 6.15
C GLU A 30 5.64 9.93 4.95
N ALA A 31 5.92 8.91 4.15
CA ALA A 31 6.70 9.06 2.92
C ALA A 31 5.87 9.65 1.76
N LEU A 32 4.55 9.54 1.83
CA LEU A 32 3.60 10.08 0.85
C LEU A 32 3.13 11.48 1.21
N ASP A 33 2.93 11.77 2.50
CA ASP A 33 2.55 13.05 3.08
C ASP A 33 3.78 13.99 3.07
N ILE A 34 3.89 14.76 1.99
CA ILE A 34 5.07 15.60 1.73
C ILE A 34 4.97 16.90 2.52
N ASP A 35 3.76 17.44 2.65
CA ASP A 35 3.54 18.70 3.36
C ASP A 35 3.32 18.52 4.88
N GLY A 36 3.10 17.27 5.33
CA GLY A 36 3.00 16.90 6.73
C GLY A 36 1.68 17.35 7.36
N ASP A 37 0.63 17.54 6.57
CA ASP A 37 -0.67 17.98 7.05
C ASP A 37 -1.50 16.84 7.68
N GLY A 38 -1.00 15.59 7.59
CA GLY A 38 -1.63 14.41 8.17
C GLY A 38 -2.75 13.82 7.32
N VAL A 39 -2.91 14.29 6.07
CA VAL A 39 -3.79 13.72 5.05
C VAL A 39 -3.02 13.54 3.75
N LEU A 40 -3.54 12.69 2.87
CA LEU A 40 -2.95 12.48 1.54
C LEU A 40 -3.82 13.14 0.49
N SER A 41 -3.26 14.16 -0.14
CA SER A 41 -3.84 14.88 -1.26
C SER A 41 -3.71 14.09 -2.56
N ARG A 42 -4.53 14.43 -3.56
CA ARG A 42 -4.42 13.87 -4.94
C ARG A 42 -3.00 13.98 -5.48
N GLN A 43 -2.36 15.13 -5.25
CA GLN A 43 -1.02 15.40 -5.76
C GLN A 43 0.04 14.53 -5.08
N GLU A 44 -0.05 14.38 -3.77
CA GLU A 44 0.86 13.56 -2.96
C GLU A 44 0.75 12.08 -3.29
N LEU A 45 -0.48 11.58 -3.42
CA LEU A 45 -0.71 10.23 -3.92
C LEU A 45 -0.18 10.11 -5.35
N ARG A 46 -0.40 11.08 -6.24
CA ARG A 46 0.15 11.02 -7.60
C ARG A 46 1.68 10.92 -7.63
N ASP A 47 2.37 11.69 -6.81
CA ASP A 47 3.84 11.74 -6.79
C ASP A 47 4.47 10.60 -5.99
N GLY A 48 3.71 10.03 -5.05
CA GLY A 48 4.21 9.04 -4.10
C GLY A 48 3.71 7.60 -4.31
N PHE A 49 2.53 7.36 -4.90
CA PHE A 49 1.94 6.00 -5.00
C PHE A 49 2.86 5.03 -5.72
N GLY A 50 3.51 5.48 -6.81
CA GLY A 50 4.46 4.66 -7.56
C GLY A 50 5.74 4.31 -6.80
N LYS A 51 6.02 4.97 -5.66
CA LYS A 51 7.17 4.70 -4.79
C LYS A 51 6.79 3.85 -3.57
N ALA A 52 5.64 4.14 -2.95
CA ALA A 52 5.20 3.51 -1.70
C ALA A 52 4.45 2.19 -1.90
N LEU A 53 3.61 2.09 -2.94
CA LEU A 53 2.81 0.91 -3.26
C LEU A 53 3.26 0.34 -4.62
N PRO A 54 3.87 -0.86 -4.66
CA PRO A 54 4.40 -1.43 -5.88
C PRO A 54 3.26 -2.14 -6.63
N ILE A 55 2.23 -1.41 -7.05
CA ILE A 55 1.22 -1.90 -8.01
C ILE A 55 1.79 -1.69 -9.42
N GLY A 56 3.00 -2.17 -9.68
CA GLY A 56 3.69 -1.91 -10.95
C GLY A 56 3.92 -0.42 -11.25
N THR A 57 4.56 -0.15 -12.37
CA THR A 57 4.69 1.21 -12.91
C THR A 57 3.33 1.67 -13.42
N VAL A 58 2.47 2.11 -12.51
CA VAL A 58 1.17 2.68 -12.84
C VAL A 58 1.42 4.02 -13.54
N GLY A 59 1.04 4.14 -14.81
CA GLY A 59 1.11 5.42 -15.53
C GLY A 59 0.30 6.50 -14.81
N LYS A 60 0.71 7.77 -14.96
CA LYS A 60 0.09 8.94 -14.29
C LYS A 60 -1.44 9.00 -14.39
N GLU A 61 -2.02 8.48 -15.47
CA GLU A 61 -3.48 8.43 -15.68
C GLU A 61 -4.17 7.30 -14.91
N MET A 62 -3.52 6.14 -14.78
CA MET A 62 -4.05 5.03 -13.99
C MET A 62 -3.94 5.33 -12.49
N VAL A 63 -2.97 6.13 -12.06
CA VAL A 63 -2.91 6.65 -10.68
C VAL A 63 -4.05 7.62 -10.40
N ASP A 64 -4.39 8.53 -11.33
CA ASP A 64 -5.56 9.42 -11.18
C ASP A 64 -6.87 8.61 -11.10
N ASN A 65 -7.06 7.61 -11.95
CA ASN A 65 -8.24 6.74 -11.91
C ASN A 65 -8.32 5.88 -10.64
N LEU A 66 -7.17 5.35 -10.19
CA LEU A 66 -7.08 4.65 -8.90
C LEU A 66 -7.41 5.61 -7.77
N PHE A 67 -6.87 6.83 -7.78
CA PHE A 67 -7.17 7.84 -6.78
C PHE A 67 -8.66 8.19 -6.73
N ASP A 68 -9.29 8.47 -7.87
CA ASP A 68 -10.74 8.73 -7.95
C ASP A 68 -11.56 7.54 -7.42
N THR A 69 -11.13 6.31 -7.74
CA THR A 69 -11.75 5.08 -7.22
C THR A 69 -11.55 4.91 -5.71
N VAL A 70 -10.36 5.24 -5.22
CA VAL A 70 -9.99 5.11 -3.81
C VAL A 70 -10.73 6.16 -3.00
N ILE A 71 -10.69 7.43 -3.36
CA ILE A 71 -11.47 8.49 -2.71
C ILE A 71 -12.95 8.15 -2.76
N GLY A 72 -13.49 7.81 -3.93
CA GLY A 72 -14.91 7.47 -4.05
C GLY A 72 -15.36 6.27 -3.19
N ARG A 73 -14.43 5.45 -2.71
CA ARG A 73 -14.71 4.23 -1.94
C ARG A 73 -14.27 4.29 -0.48
N PHE A 74 -13.24 5.07 -0.15
CA PHE A 74 -12.58 5.10 1.15
C PHE A 74 -12.55 6.48 1.81
N ASP A 75 -12.72 7.58 1.08
CA ASP A 75 -12.96 8.91 1.67
C ASP A 75 -14.42 8.95 2.15
N VAL A 76 -14.65 8.34 3.31
CA VAL A 76 -15.99 8.21 3.90
C VAL A 76 -16.49 9.59 4.36
N GLU A 77 -15.57 10.49 4.68
CA GLU A 77 -15.88 11.83 5.16
C GLU A 77 -16.10 12.85 4.02
N GLY A 78 -15.81 12.49 2.77
CA GLY A 78 -16.01 13.35 1.59
C GLY A 78 -15.10 14.58 1.58
N LYS A 79 -13.93 14.48 2.20
CA LYS A 79 -12.97 15.59 2.36
C LYS A 79 -12.15 15.85 1.09
N GLY A 80 -12.14 14.90 0.16
CA GLY A 80 -11.28 14.92 -1.02
C GLY A 80 -9.82 14.59 -0.72
N SER A 81 -9.53 14.08 0.48
CA SER A 81 -8.21 13.64 0.94
C SER A 81 -8.35 12.35 1.75
N ILE A 82 -7.24 11.63 1.95
CA ILE A 82 -7.23 10.36 2.68
C ILE A 82 -6.46 10.53 3.98
N GLY A 83 -7.13 10.35 5.10
CA GLY A 83 -6.48 10.33 6.42
C GLY A 83 -5.72 9.03 6.68
N ARG A 84 -4.92 9.00 7.75
CA ARG A 84 -4.12 7.83 8.14
C ARG A 84 -4.96 6.56 8.37
N ASP A 85 -6.10 6.66 9.04
CA ASP A 85 -7.00 5.53 9.29
C ASP A 85 -7.65 4.97 8.01
N GLU A 86 -7.98 5.86 7.08
CA GLU A 86 -8.53 5.49 5.76
C GLU A 86 -7.45 4.83 4.90
N PHE A 87 -6.24 5.39 4.89
CA PHE A 87 -5.09 4.81 4.20
C PHE A 87 -4.72 3.43 4.75
N LYS A 88 -4.81 3.25 6.07
CA LYS A 88 -4.62 1.95 6.72
C LYS A 88 -5.66 0.92 6.29
N SER A 89 -6.93 1.31 6.27
CA SER A 89 -8.03 0.45 5.82
C SER A 89 -7.88 0.08 4.35
N LEU A 90 -7.55 1.04 3.49
CA LEU A 90 -7.25 0.84 2.08
C LEU A 90 -6.08 -0.14 1.88
N SER A 91 -4.96 0.10 2.55
CA SER A 91 -3.76 -0.74 2.45
C SER A 91 -4.07 -2.18 2.85
N LYS A 92 -4.85 -2.36 3.91
CA LYS A 92 -5.29 -3.67 4.40
C LYS A 92 -6.16 -4.40 3.37
N GLU A 93 -7.19 -3.75 2.85
CA GLU A 93 -8.08 -4.32 1.83
C GLU A 93 -7.31 -4.67 0.55
N MET A 94 -6.40 -3.81 0.12
CA MET A 94 -5.59 -4.04 -1.09
C MET A 94 -4.65 -5.24 -0.93
N LEU A 95 -3.92 -5.33 0.19
CA LEU A 95 -3.04 -6.48 0.46
C LEU A 95 -3.84 -7.77 0.64
N MET A 96 -5.01 -7.72 1.28
CA MET A 96 -5.91 -8.88 1.37
C MET A 96 -6.43 -9.30 0.00
N ALA A 97 -6.79 -8.34 -0.86
CA ALA A 97 -7.21 -8.63 -2.23
C ALA A 97 -6.06 -9.24 -3.05
N MET A 98 -4.82 -8.76 -2.87
CA MET A 98 -3.63 -9.37 -3.45
C MET A 98 -3.42 -10.80 -2.93
N ALA A 99 -3.49 -11.03 -1.62
CA ALA A 99 -3.36 -12.37 -1.03
C ALA A 99 -4.39 -13.35 -1.61
N ARG A 100 -5.66 -12.91 -1.71
CA ARG A 100 -6.74 -13.69 -2.35
C ARG A 100 -6.48 -13.92 -3.85
N GLY A 101 -5.94 -12.93 -4.55
CA GLY A 101 -5.63 -13.02 -5.98
C GLY A 101 -4.44 -13.95 -6.30
N ILE A 102 -3.46 -14.03 -5.39
CA ILE A 102 -2.33 -14.96 -5.47
C ILE A 102 -2.80 -16.40 -5.27
N GLY A 103 -3.82 -16.62 -4.44
CA GLY A 103 -4.53 -17.89 -4.34
C GLY A 103 -3.63 -19.08 -3.99
N GLY A 104 -2.60 -18.87 -3.16
CA GLY A 104 -1.67 -19.92 -2.74
C GLY A 104 -0.54 -20.23 -3.72
N THR A 105 -0.47 -19.54 -4.87
CA THR A 105 0.63 -19.75 -5.83
C THR A 105 1.73 -18.72 -5.61
N PRO A 106 2.96 -19.10 -5.18
CA PRO A 106 4.06 -18.15 -5.03
C PRO A 106 4.29 -17.35 -6.30
N ILE A 107 4.31 -16.02 -6.20
CA ILE A 107 4.68 -15.14 -7.30
C ILE A 107 6.03 -14.49 -7.05
N LEU A 108 6.84 -14.40 -8.11
CA LEU A 108 8.12 -13.71 -8.07
C LEU A 108 7.92 -12.25 -8.48
N LEU A 109 8.23 -11.32 -7.58
CA LEU A 109 8.04 -9.89 -7.80
C LEU A 109 9.36 -9.14 -7.66
N ALA A 110 9.55 -8.12 -8.50
CA ALA A 110 10.60 -7.13 -8.31
C ALA A 110 10.03 -5.95 -7.52
N ILE A 111 10.41 -5.87 -6.24
CA ILE A 111 9.81 -5.00 -5.24
C ILE A 111 10.74 -3.80 -4.95
N HIS A 112 10.20 -2.60 -4.74
CA HIS A 112 10.98 -1.43 -4.35
C HIS A 112 11.42 -1.49 -2.88
N GLN A 113 12.58 -0.90 -2.54
CA GLN A 113 13.19 -0.99 -1.20
C GLN A 113 12.35 -0.37 -0.09
N ASP A 114 11.58 0.67 -0.41
CA ASP A 114 10.76 1.41 0.55
C ASP A 114 9.28 1.02 0.49
N SER A 115 8.99 -0.11 -0.17
CA SER A 115 7.62 -0.52 -0.42
C SER A 115 7.08 -1.44 0.67
N LEU A 116 5.78 -1.33 0.91
CA LEU A 116 5.07 -2.07 1.95
C LEU A 116 5.14 -3.60 1.75
N LEU A 117 5.23 -4.07 0.49
CA LEU A 117 5.42 -5.49 0.19
C LEU A 117 6.78 -6.02 0.63
N LEU A 118 7.83 -5.19 0.60
CA LEU A 118 9.14 -5.63 1.07
C LEU A 118 9.13 -5.81 2.59
N ILE A 119 8.45 -4.92 3.31
CA ILE A 119 8.25 -5.02 4.76
C ILE A 119 7.51 -6.32 5.09
N ALA A 120 6.47 -6.67 4.33
CA ALA A 120 5.74 -7.93 4.49
C ALA A 120 6.64 -9.17 4.27
N VAL A 121 7.51 -9.15 3.26
CA VAL A 121 8.44 -10.26 3.00
C VAL A 121 9.56 -10.35 4.06
N ASP A 122 10.07 -9.23 4.55
CA ASP A 122 11.06 -9.24 5.63
C ASP A 122 10.44 -9.65 6.97
N HIS A 123 9.12 -9.46 7.17
CA HIS A 123 8.38 -9.97 8.34
C HIS A 123 8.33 -11.50 8.37
N GLU A 124 8.07 -12.18 7.25
CA GLU A 124 8.08 -13.65 7.17
C GLU A 124 9.44 -14.28 7.51
N LYS A 125 10.54 -13.53 7.36
CA LYS A 125 11.90 -14.02 7.65
C LYS A 125 12.31 -13.91 9.13
N ARG A 126 11.43 -13.40 10.01
CA ARG A 126 11.64 -13.38 11.46
C ARG A 126 11.05 -14.61 12.13
#